data_AF-A0A9D7EVM6-F1
#
_entry.id   AF-A0A9D7EVM6-F1
#
_cell.length_a   1.000
_cell.length_b   1.000
_cell.length_c   1.000
_cell.angle_alpha   90.00
_cell.angle_beta   90.00
_cell.angle_gamma   90.00
#
_symmetry.space_group_name_H-M   'P 1'
#
loop_
_entity.id
_entity.type
_entity.pdbx_description
1 polymer ?
#
loop_
_entity_poly.entity_id
_entity_poly.type
_entity_poly.pdbx_seq_one_letter_code
_entity_poly.pdbx_strand_id
1 'polypeptide(L)'
;MKLFTFRNYKSFLVLFCLAFCFNASSQRVASVSGPWSSTVTWGGAAVPTAGQTVVINNGITVTVDVAAVCLSLTINTGNATSVVTINGTNSLNITNAVTINTPTTNGLNKTINVNAGSMSCASITMANTGNNNRLSNLIITTGTLNVSGNITLNGNVNRNQIDITAAGRLNVAGSFTGGDFTTAAGSIVDYYGAAQTIRTETYSNLILSGSNIKSAPANCRTNANLTIASGVTFQPTADINFTLGGNLSNSGSLNSDNGANQMDFIFNGTTNQSVSGAGALTEFNRITINSGNAANIVEFLPTNMTVIPAGFLTLTRGIAKFSGTYGLTNTFFTTAVHPTTGYQTATINANSGIWLNNSNITVTPQNCDTELSGLMRITAGIYNTGTLSDWWLFYNTGASLIIEGGQLNVSGAFLGLLTTNTITYSQTGGVFTTNTQGNTGLVGAVPSFGIQATGSVFNMSGGTIVLQLIDDAFTDYINLSTNSTVTGGTLQVGNGATPVYTFNYWINSTPHLYNLTVNTTSTPTAEIRTNITVLNDVTIGTGAGLDASTLNNNLTVGRHFTNNGTFTQQAATVTFNGTVLQNINGTSNTTFYNLTANNTLVLLQQAYHYNDQLQ
;
A
#
# COMPACT_ATOMS: atom_id res chain seq x y z
N MET A 1 -40.58 -71.84 64.01
CA MET A 1 -40.68 -70.64 63.16
C MET A 1 -39.79 -69.57 63.78
N LYS A 2 -38.68 -69.31 63.08
CA LYS A 2 -37.60 -68.31 63.22
C LYS A 2 -37.40 -67.56 64.55
N LEU A 3 -36.27 -67.91 65.17
CA LEU A 3 -35.61 -67.29 66.32
C LEU A 3 -34.87 -65.99 65.88
N PHE A 4 -35.08 -64.91 66.63
CA PHE A 4 -34.16 -63.78 66.72
C PHE A 4 -33.27 -64.00 67.95
N THR A 5 -31.96 -63.77 67.84
CA THR A 5 -31.11 -63.25 68.93
C THR A 5 -29.74 -62.83 68.40
N PHE A 6 -29.32 -61.61 68.79
CA PHE A 6 -28.05 -60.97 68.49
C PHE A 6 -26.86 -61.63 69.22
N ARG A 7 -25.69 -61.74 68.58
CA ARG A 7 -24.39 -61.06 68.93
C ARG A 7 -23.19 -61.79 68.31
N ASN A 8 -22.40 -61.09 67.49
CA ASN A 8 -20.95 -60.85 67.67
C ASN A 8 -20.30 -60.46 66.33
N TYR A 9 -19.90 -59.20 66.25
CA TYR A 9 -19.07 -58.64 65.19
C TYR A 9 -17.62 -59.08 65.38
N LYS A 10 -17.05 -59.81 64.42
CA LYS A 10 -15.62 -59.77 64.08
C LYS A 10 -15.40 -60.07 62.59
N SER A 11 -14.76 -59.09 61.92
CA SER A 11 -13.80 -59.24 60.83
C SER A 11 -14.27 -59.75 59.47
N PHE A 12 -14.44 -58.81 58.52
CA PHE A 12 -13.68 -58.82 57.26
C PHE A 12 -13.71 -57.41 56.65
N LEU A 13 -12.80 -56.54 57.11
CA LEU A 13 -12.51 -55.27 56.45
C LEU A 13 -11.48 -55.58 55.36
N VAL A 14 -11.92 -55.70 54.10
CA VAL A 14 -11.03 -55.71 52.94
C VAL A 14 -10.55 -54.28 52.73
N LEU A 15 -9.31 -54.03 53.18
CA LEU A 15 -8.60 -52.78 52.99
C LEU A 15 -8.13 -52.70 51.52
N PHE A 16 -8.93 -52.07 50.65
CA PHE A 16 -8.48 -51.70 49.31
C PHE A 16 -7.68 -50.39 49.43
N CYS A 17 -6.42 -50.49 49.87
CA CYS A 17 -5.46 -49.39 49.73
C CYS A 17 -5.13 -49.23 48.24
N LEU A 18 -5.90 -48.43 47.51
CA LEU A 18 -5.40 -47.77 46.31
C LEU A 18 -4.29 -46.82 46.78
N ALA A 19 -3.05 -47.28 46.69
CA ALA A 19 -1.90 -46.41 46.76
C ALA A 19 -1.95 -45.49 45.52
N PHE A 20 -2.62 -44.35 45.63
CA PHE A 20 -2.30 -43.20 44.81
C PHE A 20 -0.90 -42.75 45.23
N CYS A 21 0.12 -43.40 44.65
CA CYS A 21 1.46 -42.84 44.62
C CYS A 21 1.37 -41.55 43.80
N PHE A 22 1.17 -40.43 44.47
CA PHE A 22 1.62 -39.16 43.94
C PHE A 22 3.12 -39.35 43.71
N ASN A 23 3.53 -39.50 42.44
CA ASN A 23 4.92 -39.33 42.07
C ASN A 23 5.25 -37.86 42.34
N ALA A 24 5.62 -37.54 43.57
CA ALA A 24 6.23 -36.27 43.89
C ALA A 24 7.52 -36.21 43.07
N SER A 25 7.51 -35.41 42.00
CA SER A 25 8.70 -35.16 41.20
C SER A 25 9.80 -34.67 42.14
N SER A 26 10.96 -35.33 42.13
CA SER A 26 12.05 -34.95 43.03
C SER A 26 12.49 -33.52 42.74
N GLN A 27 12.60 -32.70 43.78
CA GLN A 27 12.97 -31.29 43.69
C GLN A 27 14.51 -31.11 43.64
N ARG A 28 14.94 -30.06 42.94
CA ARG A 28 16.29 -29.51 42.99
C ARG A 28 16.23 -28.05 43.43
N VAL A 29 17.05 -27.70 44.40
CA VAL A 29 17.06 -26.35 44.98
C VAL A 29 18.43 -25.74 44.74
N ALA A 30 18.48 -24.62 44.02
CA ALA A 30 19.69 -23.83 43.92
C ALA A 30 19.90 -23.10 45.25
N SER A 31 20.84 -23.57 46.06
CA SER A 31 21.16 -23.01 47.38
C SER A 31 22.42 -22.14 47.37
N VAL A 32 23.23 -22.23 46.31
CA VAL A 32 24.45 -21.46 46.11
C VAL A 32 24.48 -20.90 44.68
N SER A 33 24.91 -19.66 44.52
CA SER A 33 25.07 -19.05 43.19
C SER A 33 26.15 -19.76 42.39
N GLY A 34 25.91 -20.02 41.11
CA GLY A 34 26.87 -20.71 40.25
C GLY A 34 26.30 -21.19 38.92
N PRO A 35 27.09 -21.97 38.16
CA PRO A 35 26.65 -22.55 36.90
C PRO A 35 25.65 -23.71 37.11
N TRP A 36 24.73 -23.89 36.16
CA TRP A 36 23.74 -24.96 36.17
C TRP A 36 24.41 -26.34 36.20
N SER A 37 25.54 -26.49 35.51
CA SER A 37 26.32 -27.74 35.45
C SER A 37 26.95 -28.18 36.78
N SER A 38 27.03 -27.32 37.80
CA SER A 38 27.68 -27.63 39.08
C SER A 38 26.72 -28.21 40.11
N THR A 39 27.05 -29.37 40.68
CA THR A 39 26.30 -29.96 41.81
C THR A 39 26.31 -29.07 43.05
N VAL A 40 27.31 -28.20 43.21
CA VAL A 40 27.41 -27.25 44.34
C VAL A 40 26.26 -26.25 44.30
N THR A 41 25.89 -25.77 43.11
CA THR A 41 24.74 -24.88 42.92
C THR A 41 23.47 -25.51 43.49
N TRP A 42 23.32 -26.83 43.34
CA TRP A 42 22.18 -27.63 43.78
C TRP A 42 22.32 -28.21 45.20
N GLY A 43 23.15 -27.59 46.05
CA GLY A 43 23.33 -28.02 47.44
C GLY A 43 24.03 -29.37 47.58
N GLY A 44 24.86 -29.75 46.59
CA GLY A 44 25.52 -31.06 46.52
C GLY A 44 24.68 -32.14 45.83
N ALA A 45 23.42 -31.86 45.47
CA ALA A 45 22.61 -32.79 44.71
C ALA A 45 23.06 -32.86 43.23
N ALA A 46 22.69 -33.95 42.55
CA ALA A 46 22.92 -34.06 41.11
C ALA A 46 22.21 -32.93 40.33
N VAL A 47 22.81 -32.52 39.21
CA VAL A 47 22.27 -31.49 38.30
C VAL A 47 20.82 -31.83 37.88
N PRO A 48 19.91 -30.84 37.76
CA PRO A 48 18.52 -31.09 37.39
C PRO A 48 18.35 -31.82 36.06
N THR A 49 17.34 -32.68 36.02
CA THR A 49 16.89 -33.41 34.83
C THR A 49 15.43 -33.04 34.50
N ALA A 50 14.95 -33.41 33.31
CA ALA A 50 13.60 -33.07 32.84
C ALA A 50 12.45 -33.60 33.73
N GLY A 51 12.70 -34.58 34.61
CA GLY A 51 11.73 -35.10 35.57
C GLY A 51 11.69 -34.35 36.92
N GLN A 52 12.49 -33.31 37.10
CA GLN A 52 12.73 -32.66 38.39
C GLN A 52 12.28 -31.21 38.41
N THR A 53 11.57 -30.82 39.47
CA THR A 53 11.22 -29.40 39.67
C THR A 53 12.44 -28.65 40.17
N VAL A 54 12.64 -27.42 39.69
CA VAL A 54 13.76 -26.56 40.07
C VAL A 54 13.24 -25.37 40.86
N VAL A 55 13.88 -25.08 41.98
CA VAL A 55 13.63 -23.90 42.81
C VAL A 55 14.91 -23.09 42.94
N ILE A 56 14.85 -21.81 42.61
CA ILE A 56 15.92 -20.84 42.83
C ILE A 56 15.62 -20.11 44.15
N ASN A 57 16.47 -20.30 45.15
CA ASN A 57 16.29 -19.63 46.43
C ASN A 57 16.46 -18.10 46.33
N ASN A 58 15.91 -17.40 47.32
CA ASN A 58 16.10 -15.97 47.46
C ASN A 58 17.59 -15.62 47.56
N GLY A 59 18.06 -14.66 46.76
CA GLY A 59 19.47 -14.24 46.76
C GLY A 59 20.39 -15.03 45.83
N ILE A 60 19.88 -16.05 45.14
CA ILE A 60 20.70 -16.95 44.31
C ILE A 60 20.68 -16.53 42.84
N THR A 61 21.88 -16.57 42.23
CA THR A 61 22.10 -16.38 40.80
C THR A 61 22.54 -17.69 40.16
N VAL A 62 21.80 -18.16 39.16
CA VAL A 62 22.14 -19.36 38.36
C VAL A 62 22.48 -18.96 36.93
N THR A 63 23.62 -19.41 36.44
CA THR A 63 24.01 -19.26 35.03
C THR A 63 23.79 -20.58 34.29
N VAL A 64 22.95 -20.57 33.27
CA VAL A 64 22.75 -21.71 32.37
C VAL A 64 23.92 -21.74 31.38
N ASP A 65 24.86 -22.63 31.66
CA ASP A 65 26.14 -22.83 30.94
C ASP A 65 26.15 -24.10 30.07
N VAL A 66 25.02 -24.81 30.01
CA VAL A 66 24.81 -26.06 29.28
C VAL A 66 23.41 -26.08 28.66
N ALA A 67 23.09 -27.12 27.88
CA ALA A 67 21.72 -27.44 27.49
C ALA A 67 20.95 -28.01 28.71
N ALA A 68 20.45 -27.10 29.55
CA ALA A 68 19.76 -27.40 30.79
C ALA A 68 18.31 -27.87 30.55
N VAL A 69 17.84 -28.77 31.43
CA VAL A 69 16.47 -29.28 31.42
C VAL A 69 15.89 -29.33 32.84
N CYS A 70 14.60 -29.06 32.98
CA CYS A 70 13.86 -29.33 34.22
C CYS A 70 12.37 -29.56 33.96
N LEU A 71 11.65 -30.11 34.95
CA LEU A 71 10.20 -30.27 34.89
C LEU A 71 9.47 -28.94 35.05
N SER A 72 9.87 -28.12 36.01
CA SER A 72 9.35 -26.76 36.24
C SER A 72 10.45 -25.87 36.83
N LEU A 73 10.27 -24.56 36.78
CA LEU A 73 11.20 -23.59 37.38
C LEU A 73 10.43 -22.59 38.25
N THR A 74 10.83 -22.47 39.52
CA THR A 74 10.29 -21.46 40.43
C THR A 74 11.41 -20.57 40.95
N ILE A 75 11.29 -19.26 40.80
CA ILE A 75 12.10 -18.30 41.57
C ILE A 75 11.31 -17.95 42.84
N ASN A 76 11.88 -18.21 44.00
CA ASN A 76 11.20 -18.03 45.29
C ASN A 76 11.00 -16.56 45.66
N THR A 77 9.95 -16.30 46.44
CA THR A 77 9.72 -15.04 47.12
C THR A 77 10.90 -14.69 48.04
N GLY A 78 11.23 -13.41 48.18
CA GLY A 78 12.09 -12.97 49.28
C GLY A 78 12.71 -11.59 49.14
N ASN A 79 13.58 -11.27 50.10
CA ASN A 79 14.14 -9.93 50.35
C ASN A 79 15.51 -9.68 49.68
N ALA A 80 15.90 -10.49 48.69
CA ALA A 80 17.15 -10.38 47.96
C ALA A 80 16.90 -10.52 46.45
N THR A 81 17.80 -10.01 45.60
CA THR A 81 17.71 -10.23 44.15
C THR A 81 18.01 -11.70 43.81
N SER A 82 17.23 -12.29 42.90
CA SER A 82 17.50 -13.64 42.37
C SER A 82 17.52 -13.57 40.84
N VAL A 83 18.46 -14.27 40.22
CA VAL A 83 18.68 -14.17 38.76
C VAL A 83 18.89 -15.55 38.15
N VAL A 84 18.24 -15.83 37.02
CA VAL A 84 18.62 -16.93 36.11
C VAL A 84 19.09 -16.31 34.81
N THR A 85 20.28 -16.67 34.33
CA THR A 85 20.85 -16.10 33.09
C THR A 85 21.19 -17.20 32.09
N ILE A 86 20.79 -17.03 30.84
CA ILE A 86 21.03 -17.97 29.74
C ILE A 86 21.85 -17.23 28.68
N ASN A 87 23.11 -17.63 28.49
CA ASN A 87 24.09 -16.96 27.63
C ASN A 87 24.54 -17.83 26.45
N GLY A 88 25.16 -17.20 25.44
CA GLY A 88 25.78 -17.90 24.32
C GLY A 88 24.79 -18.80 23.59
N THR A 89 25.20 -20.01 23.25
CA THR A 89 24.35 -21.02 22.58
C THR A 89 23.62 -21.93 23.56
N ASN A 90 23.61 -21.62 24.86
CA ASN A 90 23.01 -22.48 25.87
C ASN A 90 21.47 -22.40 25.84
N SER A 91 20.82 -23.43 26.38
CA SER A 91 19.37 -23.55 26.36
C SER A 91 18.82 -23.99 27.71
N LEU A 92 17.64 -23.52 28.09
CA LEU A 92 16.88 -24.02 29.23
C LEU A 92 15.50 -24.53 28.76
N ASN A 93 15.32 -25.85 28.75
CA ASN A 93 14.04 -26.48 28.40
C ASN A 93 13.30 -26.90 29.66
N ILE A 94 12.18 -26.23 29.93
CA ILE A 94 11.30 -26.50 31.06
C ILE A 94 10.04 -27.19 30.53
N THR A 95 9.75 -28.40 31.00
CA THR A 95 8.60 -29.18 30.49
C THR A 95 7.26 -28.53 30.83
N ASN A 96 7.12 -27.97 32.03
CA ASN A 96 5.90 -27.37 32.56
C ASN A 96 6.07 -25.85 32.75
N ALA A 97 5.54 -25.32 33.86
CA ALA A 97 5.46 -23.91 34.13
C ALA A 97 6.76 -23.30 34.69
N VAL A 98 6.91 -22.01 34.43
CA VAL A 98 7.85 -21.10 35.08
C VAL A 98 7.05 -20.17 35.99
N THR A 99 7.45 -20.09 37.25
CA THR A 99 6.84 -19.18 38.23
C THR A 99 7.89 -18.23 38.77
N ILE A 100 7.69 -16.93 38.56
CA ILE A 100 8.51 -15.87 39.16
C ILE A 100 7.72 -15.25 40.29
N ASN A 101 8.07 -15.58 41.53
CA ASN A 101 7.41 -15.00 42.70
C ASN A 101 7.95 -13.60 43.01
N THR A 102 7.56 -13.05 44.16
CA THR A 102 7.68 -11.63 44.46
C THR A 102 8.99 -11.26 45.18
N PRO A 103 9.62 -10.12 44.88
CA PRO A 103 10.50 -9.47 45.83
C PRO A 103 9.68 -8.95 47.02
N THR A 104 10.26 -8.95 48.22
CA THR A 104 9.63 -8.40 49.44
C THR A 104 10.26 -7.10 49.93
N THR A 105 11.38 -6.68 49.32
CA THR A 105 12.08 -5.42 49.61
C THR A 105 12.09 -4.54 48.36
N ASN A 106 11.94 -3.23 48.56
CA ASN A 106 11.94 -2.27 47.46
C ASN A 106 13.32 -2.19 46.79
N GLY A 107 13.35 -2.00 45.47
CA GLY A 107 14.58 -1.90 44.68
C GLY A 107 15.23 -3.24 44.35
N LEU A 108 14.59 -4.36 44.68
CA LEU A 108 15.08 -5.70 44.38
C LEU A 108 14.20 -6.40 43.35
N ASN A 109 14.85 -7.25 42.55
CA ASN A 109 14.22 -7.87 41.39
C ASN A 109 14.31 -9.40 41.42
N LYS A 110 13.32 -10.05 40.80
CA LYS A 110 13.37 -11.47 40.44
C LYS A 110 13.44 -11.57 38.93
N THR A 111 14.57 -12.02 38.39
CA THR A 111 14.90 -11.83 36.97
C THR A 111 15.25 -13.13 36.27
N ILE A 112 14.73 -13.30 35.06
CA ILE A 112 15.25 -14.27 34.08
C ILE A 112 15.81 -13.49 32.88
N ASN A 113 17.08 -13.70 32.56
CA ASN A 113 17.75 -13.13 31.39
C ASN A 113 17.93 -14.21 30.32
N VAL A 114 17.19 -14.09 29.23
CA VAL A 114 17.40 -14.85 27.99
C VAL A 114 18.31 -14.00 27.10
N ASN A 115 19.63 -14.13 27.29
CA ASN A 115 20.60 -13.33 26.54
C ASN A 115 20.73 -13.84 25.11
N ALA A 116 21.88 -14.33 24.65
CA ALA A 116 21.99 -14.90 23.30
C ALA A 116 21.42 -16.33 23.20
N GLY A 117 21.13 -16.98 24.34
CA GLY A 117 20.67 -18.37 24.39
C GLY A 117 19.15 -18.52 24.22
N SER A 118 18.63 -19.71 24.55
CA SER A 118 17.21 -20.03 24.38
C SER A 118 16.55 -20.55 25.65
N MET A 119 15.24 -20.29 25.78
CA MET A 119 14.41 -20.83 26.85
C MET A 119 13.11 -21.34 26.27
N SER A 120 12.66 -22.52 26.71
CA SER A 120 11.36 -23.08 26.33
C SER A 120 10.58 -23.49 27.57
N CYS A 121 9.28 -23.19 27.63
CA CYS A 121 8.41 -23.58 28.74
C CYS A 121 6.95 -23.75 28.33
N ALA A 122 6.16 -24.46 29.15
CA ALA A 122 4.72 -24.60 28.90
C ALA A 122 3.94 -23.34 29.25
N SER A 123 4.32 -22.62 30.30
CA SER A 123 3.68 -21.37 30.69
C SER A 123 4.59 -20.52 31.58
N ILE A 124 4.29 -19.23 31.66
CA ILE A 124 4.96 -18.29 32.55
C ILE A 124 3.92 -17.62 33.43
N THR A 125 4.14 -17.63 34.74
CA THR A 125 3.38 -16.83 35.70
C THR A 125 4.31 -15.93 36.48
N MET A 126 4.05 -14.62 36.46
CA MET A 126 4.68 -13.68 37.38
C MET A 126 3.67 -13.29 38.46
N ALA A 127 4.08 -13.36 39.72
CA ALA A 127 3.23 -13.00 40.85
C ALA A 127 3.12 -11.47 40.98
N ASN A 128 1.96 -10.99 41.43
CA ASN A 128 1.77 -9.58 41.77
C ASN A 128 2.64 -9.23 42.99
N THR A 129 3.63 -8.36 42.80
CA THR A 129 4.59 -7.98 43.84
C THR A 129 3.97 -7.12 44.95
N GLY A 130 2.73 -6.64 44.77
CA GLY A 130 1.98 -5.83 45.72
C GLY A 130 2.47 -4.39 45.86
N ASN A 131 3.63 -4.03 45.31
CA ASN A 131 4.26 -2.73 45.44
C ASN A 131 4.99 -2.34 44.14
N ASN A 132 4.81 -1.10 43.65
CA ASN A 132 5.38 -0.64 42.38
C ASN A 132 6.91 -0.47 42.40
N ASN A 133 7.55 -0.52 43.57
CA ASN A 133 9.01 -0.46 43.69
C ASN A 133 9.66 -1.86 43.75
N ARG A 134 8.91 -2.91 43.38
CA ARG A 134 9.33 -4.31 43.42
C ARG A 134 8.98 -4.96 42.09
N LEU A 135 9.99 -5.45 41.38
CA LEU A 135 9.85 -5.93 40.02
C LEU A 135 10.14 -7.43 39.90
N SER A 136 9.26 -8.16 39.24
CA SER A 136 9.56 -9.47 38.68
C SER A 136 9.63 -9.30 37.16
N ASN A 137 10.73 -9.71 36.53
CA ASN A 137 10.93 -9.46 35.11
C ASN A 137 11.58 -10.63 34.36
N LEU A 138 11.35 -10.63 33.05
CA LEU A 138 12.04 -11.47 32.10
C LEU A 138 12.58 -10.58 30.98
N ILE A 139 13.88 -10.64 30.76
CA ILE A 139 14.57 -9.82 29.76
C ILE A 139 15.05 -10.75 28.64
N ILE A 140 14.73 -10.40 27.40
CA ILE A 140 15.23 -11.04 26.19
C ILE A 140 16.17 -10.04 25.51
N THR A 141 17.43 -10.40 25.27
CA THR A 141 18.32 -9.55 24.47
C THR A 141 18.27 -9.97 23.00
N THR A 142 19.09 -10.94 22.60
CA THR A 142 19.21 -11.45 21.21
C THR A 142 18.72 -12.89 21.06
N GLY A 143 18.37 -13.53 22.16
CA GLY A 143 18.00 -14.93 22.25
C GLY A 143 16.52 -15.17 21.98
N THR A 144 16.08 -16.39 22.26
CA THR A 144 14.72 -16.84 21.94
C THR A 144 14.01 -17.39 23.16
N LEU A 145 12.81 -16.87 23.45
CA LEU A 145 11.88 -17.44 24.41
C LEU A 145 10.72 -18.13 23.68
N ASN A 146 10.50 -19.41 23.95
CA ASN A 146 9.37 -20.20 23.47
C ASN A 146 8.40 -20.52 24.61
N VAL A 147 7.14 -20.13 24.47
CA VAL A 147 6.08 -20.45 25.43
C VAL A 147 4.96 -21.17 24.71
N SER A 148 4.72 -22.45 25.04
CA SER A 148 3.69 -23.26 24.37
C SER A 148 2.27 -23.05 24.92
N GLY A 149 2.14 -22.32 26.01
CA GLY A 149 0.88 -21.95 26.64
C GLY A 149 0.88 -20.49 27.06
N ASN A 150 0.29 -20.20 28.22
CA ASN A 150 -0.02 -18.83 28.63
C ASN A 150 1.17 -18.11 29.26
N ILE A 151 1.24 -16.80 29.03
CA ILE A 151 2.05 -15.84 29.78
C ILE A 151 1.11 -14.95 30.59
N THR A 152 1.20 -15.03 31.92
CA THR A 152 0.35 -14.29 32.85
C THR A 152 1.19 -13.42 33.78
N LEU A 153 1.07 -12.11 33.63
CA LEU A 153 1.73 -11.11 34.46
C LEU A 153 0.72 -10.53 35.46
N ASN A 154 0.60 -11.11 36.66
CA ASN A 154 -0.48 -10.76 37.60
C ASN A 154 -0.32 -9.36 38.24
N GLY A 155 0.86 -8.75 38.14
CA GLY A 155 1.14 -7.38 38.54
C GLY A 155 0.77 -6.35 37.45
N ASN A 156 0.71 -5.08 37.84
CA ASN A 156 0.62 -3.97 36.88
C ASN A 156 1.97 -3.72 36.18
N VAL A 157 2.00 -2.73 35.29
CA VAL A 157 3.18 -2.37 34.47
C VAL A 157 4.46 -2.05 35.26
N ASN A 158 4.35 -1.62 36.52
CA ASN A 158 5.51 -1.31 37.37
C ASN A 158 6.01 -2.54 38.17
N ARG A 159 5.29 -3.67 38.10
CA ARG A 159 5.49 -4.82 38.98
C ARG A 159 5.92 -6.06 38.22
N ASN A 160 5.37 -6.27 37.03
CA ASN A 160 5.69 -7.41 36.19
C ASN A 160 5.99 -6.90 34.77
N GLN A 161 7.13 -7.28 34.22
CA GLN A 161 7.59 -6.82 32.91
C GLN A 161 8.21 -7.95 32.11
N ILE A 162 7.95 -7.96 30.80
CA ILE A 162 8.75 -8.69 29.82
C ILE A 162 9.35 -7.68 28.85
N ASP A 163 10.67 -7.65 28.74
CA ASP A 163 11.37 -6.66 27.93
C ASP A 163 12.22 -7.36 26.86
N ILE A 164 11.96 -7.08 25.59
CA ILE A 164 12.90 -7.42 24.52
C ILE A 164 13.76 -6.19 24.24
N THR A 165 15.02 -6.24 24.67
CA THR A 165 15.93 -5.08 24.71
C THR A 165 16.89 -4.99 23.51
N ALA A 166 16.94 -6.04 22.67
CA ALA A 166 17.66 -6.05 21.40
C ALA A 166 16.88 -6.88 20.37
N ALA A 167 17.55 -7.45 19.36
CA ALA A 167 16.92 -8.22 18.28
C ALA A 167 16.50 -9.65 18.68
N GLY A 168 15.91 -9.81 19.87
CA GLY A 168 15.47 -11.10 20.43
C GLY A 168 14.09 -11.53 19.94
N ARG A 169 13.74 -12.78 20.23
CA ARG A 169 12.50 -13.40 19.78
C ARG A 169 11.64 -13.93 20.93
N LEU A 170 10.36 -13.63 20.90
CA LEU A 170 9.32 -14.22 21.74
C LEU A 170 8.32 -15.00 20.88
N ASN A 171 8.20 -16.30 21.12
CA ASN A 171 7.17 -17.15 20.53
C ASN A 171 6.15 -17.51 21.63
N VAL A 172 4.86 -17.23 21.40
CA VAL A 172 3.77 -17.56 22.34
C VAL A 172 2.61 -18.26 21.64
N ALA A 173 2.17 -19.40 22.18
CA ALA A 173 1.03 -20.16 21.65
C ALA A 173 -0.27 -20.00 22.47
N GLY A 174 -0.19 -19.61 23.74
CA GLY A 174 -1.35 -19.30 24.56
C GLY A 174 -1.68 -17.80 24.60
N SER A 175 -2.41 -17.40 25.64
CA SER A 175 -2.74 -16.00 25.93
C SER A 175 -1.55 -15.26 26.54
N PHE A 176 -1.41 -13.96 26.24
CA PHE A 176 -0.40 -13.09 26.85
C PHE A 176 -1.06 -11.87 27.51
N THR A 177 -1.11 -11.83 28.85
CA THR A 177 -1.92 -10.87 29.61
C THR A 177 -1.21 -10.22 30.80
N GLY A 178 -1.67 -9.02 31.19
CA GLY A 178 -1.23 -8.27 32.38
C GLY A 178 0.16 -7.60 32.24
N GLY A 179 0.66 -6.95 33.28
CA GLY A 179 2.02 -6.36 33.31
C GLY A 179 2.36 -5.41 32.15
N ASP A 180 3.65 -5.10 32.01
CA ASP A 180 4.22 -4.34 30.90
C ASP A 180 4.87 -5.27 29.87
N PHE A 181 4.91 -4.83 28.61
CA PHE A 181 5.64 -5.51 27.55
C PHE A 181 6.32 -4.50 26.62
N THR A 182 7.63 -4.60 26.47
CA THR A 182 8.39 -3.69 25.59
C THR A 182 9.17 -4.44 24.52
N THR A 183 9.31 -3.79 23.35
CA THR A 183 10.06 -4.34 22.22
C THR A 183 11.11 -3.36 21.70
N ALA A 184 12.28 -3.87 21.33
CA ALA A 184 13.37 -3.12 20.72
C ALA A 184 13.40 -3.30 19.20
N ALA A 185 14.09 -2.40 18.50
CA ALA A 185 14.26 -2.50 17.06
C ALA A 185 14.89 -3.85 16.65
N GLY A 186 14.29 -4.50 15.64
CA GLY A 186 14.74 -5.80 15.14
C GLY A 186 14.19 -7.00 15.92
N SER A 187 13.49 -6.80 17.04
CA SER A 187 12.89 -7.90 17.78
C SER A 187 11.74 -8.55 17.00
N ILE A 188 11.42 -9.79 17.36
CA ILE A 188 10.34 -10.57 16.76
C ILE A 188 9.39 -11.07 17.86
N VAL A 189 8.09 -10.88 17.65
CA VAL A 189 7.05 -11.55 18.44
C VAL A 189 6.21 -12.40 17.51
N ASP A 190 6.05 -13.68 17.84
CA ASP A 190 5.28 -14.65 17.06
C ASP A 190 4.14 -15.25 17.89
N TYR A 191 2.91 -14.98 17.46
CA TYR A 191 1.71 -15.66 17.97
C TYR A 191 1.48 -16.93 17.14
N TYR A 192 2.03 -18.06 17.61
CA TYR A 192 2.14 -19.31 16.82
C TYR A 192 1.15 -20.42 17.23
N GLY A 193 0.25 -20.13 18.16
CA GLY A 193 -0.74 -21.10 18.64
C GLY A 193 -1.86 -21.37 17.64
N ALA A 194 -2.96 -21.94 18.12
CA ALA A 194 -4.23 -21.97 17.39
C ALA A 194 -4.90 -20.58 17.47
N ALA A 195 -6.17 -20.51 17.89
CA ALA A 195 -6.83 -19.22 18.08
C ALA A 195 -6.16 -18.39 19.19
N GLN A 196 -5.83 -17.13 18.92
CA GLN A 196 -5.18 -16.23 19.89
C GLN A 196 -5.68 -14.80 19.76
N THR A 197 -5.80 -14.10 20.89
CA THR A 197 -5.96 -12.65 20.90
C THR A 197 -4.59 -12.00 20.98
N ILE A 198 -4.28 -11.14 20.01
CA ILE A 198 -3.05 -10.36 19.98
C ILE A 198 -3.14 -9.31 21.08
N ARG A 199 -2.10 -9.23 21.91
CA ARG A 199 -1.99 -8.18 22.92
C ARG A 199 -1.80 -6.82 22.25
N THR A 200 -2.53 -5.82 22.69
CA THR A 200 -2.45 -4.45 22.18
C THR A 200 -1.14 -3.78 22.59
N GLU A 201 -0.16 -3.77 21.69
CA GLU A 201 1.18 -3.25 21.96
C GLU A 201 1.81 -2.66 20.69
N THR A 202 2.94 -1.97 20.85
CA THR A 202 3.84 -1.63 19.74
C THR A 202 4.91 -2.71 19.58
N TYR A 203 4.86 -3.42 18.47
CA TYR A 203 5.83 -4.44 18.10
C TYR A 203 6.94 -3.85 17.21
N SER A 204 8.14 -4.44 17.21
CA SER A 204 9.08 -4.24 16.10
C SER A 204 8.61 -5.06 14.89
N ASN A 205 8.85 -6.37 14.88
CA ASN A 205 8.25 -7.30 13.93
C ASN A 205 7.18 -8.16 14.62
N LEU A 206 6.00 -8.27 14.00
CA LEU A 206 4.92 -9.16 14.42
C LEU A 206 4.73 -10.27 13.40
N ILE A 207 4.79 -11.51 13.88
CA ILE A 207 4.47 -12.71 13.10
C ILE A 207 3.20 -13.33 13.69
N LEU A 208 2.27 -13.65 12.80
CA LEU A 208 1.05 -14.38 13.10
C LEU A 208 1.18 -15.74 12.40
N SER A 209 1.46 -16.80 13.16
CA SER A 209 1.68 -18.14 12.63
C SER A 209 0.84 -19.21 13.34
N GLY A 210 1.13 -20.49 13.10
CA GLY A 210 0.31 -21.59 13.61
C GLY A 210 -0.97 -21.77 12.80
N SER A 211 -2.14 -21.66 13.45
CA SER A 211 -3.42 -21.90 12.79
C SER A 211 -4.56 -21.06 13.34
N ASN A 212 -5.69 -21.08 12.63
CA ASN A 212 -6.95 -20.43 13.02
C ASN A 212 -6.83 -18.89 13.15
N ILE A 213 -7.77 -18.29 13.87
CA ILE A 213 -7.94 -16.85 13.95
C ILE A 213 -6.96 -16.24 14.95
N LYS A 214 -6.24 -15.21 14.52
CA LYS A 214 -5.55 -14.25 15.37
C LYS A 214 -6.37 -12.97 15.39
N SER A 215 -6.83 -12.57 16.57
CA SER A 215 -7.74 -11.44 16.75
C SER A 215 -7.00 -10.21 17.26
N ALA A 216 -7.19 -9.06 16.62
CA ALA A 216 -6.75 -7.76 17.16
C ALA A 216 -7.93 -7.07 17.89
N PRO A 217 -7.83 -6.85 19.22
CA PRO A 217 -8.93 -6.29 20.01
C PRO A 217 -8.96 -4.77 20.10
N ALA A 218 -7.87 -4.09 19.77
CA ALA A 218 -7.73 -2.64 19.80
C ALA A 218 -6.63 -2.21 18.81
N ASN A 219 -6.42 -0.89 18.68
CA ASN A 219 -5.38 -0.33 17.83
C ASN A 219 -4.01 -0.95 18.10
N CYS A 220 -3.42 -1.55 17.07
CA CYS A 220 -2.10 -2.19 17.16
C CYS A 220 -1.12 -1.51 16.21
N ARG A 221 0.18 -1.64 16.52
CA ARG A 221 1.23 -1.07 15.68
C ARG A 221 2.41 -2.02 15.55
N THR A 222 3.02 -2.01 14.36
CA THR A 222 4.37 -2.51 14.13
C THR A 222 5.27 -1.37 13.65
N ASN A 223 6.47 -1.27 14.22
CA ASN A 223 7.50 -0.33 13.75
C ASN A 223 8.26 -0.88 12.53
N ALA A 224 8.30 -2.20 12.38
CA ALA A 224 8.84 -2.90 11.21
C ALA A 224 7.72 -3.74 10.56
N ASN A 225 7.92 -5.05 10.39
CA ASN A 225 7.08 -5.86 9.51
C ASN A 225 5.91 -6.54 10.24
N LEU A 226 4.82 -6.76 9.49
CA LEU A 226 3.74 -7.69 9.83
C LEU A 226 3.80 -8.88 8.87
N THR A 227 3.85 -10.10 9.41
CA THR A 227 3.77 -11.35 8.64
C THR A 227 2.56 -12.16 9.08
N ILE A 228 1.72 -12.56 8.12
CA ILE A 228 0.59 -13.48 8.31
C ILE A 228 0.96 -14.77 7.59
N ALA A 229 1.21 -15.84 8.34
CA ALA A 229 1.61 -17.13 7.77
C ALA A 229 0.42 -17.92 7.21
N SER A 230 0.71 -18.92 6.39
CA SER A 230 -0.30 -19.87 5.91
C SER A 230 -1.04 -20.55 7.06
N GLY A 231 -2.35 -20.79 6.88
CA GLY A 231 -3.21 -21.42 7.88
C GLY A 231 -3.77 -20.46 8.95
N VAL A 232 -3.38 -19.19 8.92
CA VAL A 232 -3.84 -18.15 9.85
C VAL A 232 -4.83 -17.20 9.19
N THR A 233 -5.87 -16.82 9.94
CA THR A 233 -6.73 -15.66 9.63
C THR A 233 -6.44 -14.54 10.61
N PHE A 234 -6.05 -13.36 10.13
CA PHE A 234 -5.91 -12.15 10.95
C PHE A 234 -7.15 -11.27 10.79
N GLN A 235 -7.82 -10.89 11.89
CA GLN A 235 -9.05 -10.11 11.86
C GLN A 235 -9.24 -9.21 13.11
N PRO A 236 -10.05 -8.13 13.01
CA PRO A 236 -10.41 -7.31 14.17
C PRO A 236 -11.52 -7.93 15.05
N THR A 237 -11.63 -7.49 16.30
CA THR A 237 -12.82 -7.73 17.16
C THR A 237 -13.48 -6.43 17.66
N ALA A 238 -13.02 -5.30 17.15
CA ALA A 238 -13.54 -3.94 17.34
C ALA A 238 -13.09 -3.10 16.14
N ASP A 239 -13.71 -1.96 15.89
CA ASP A 239 -13.23 -1.03 14.86
C ASP A 239 -11.89 -0.42 15.29
N ILE A 240 -10.85 -0.67 14.50
CA ILE A 240 -9.46 -0.35 14.88
C ILE A 240 -8.62 0.15 13.72
N ASN A 241 -7.50 0.78 14.07
CA ASN A 241 -6.39 1.05 13.17
C ASN A 241 -5.25 0.06 13.44
N PHE A 242 -4.69 -0.50 12.36
CA PHE A 242 -3.40 -1.16 12.37
C PHE A 242 -2.35 -0.26 11.70
N THR A 243 -1.41 0.27 12.47
CA THR A 243 -0.35 1.12 11.91
C THR A 243 0.92 0.31 11.63
N LEU A 244 1.47 0.44 10.43
CA LEU A 244 2.57 -0.36 9.92
C LEU A 244 3.75 0.52 9.49
N GLY A 245 4.89 0.34 10.14
CA GLY A 245 6.15 1.03 9.81
C GLY A 245 7.00 0.33 8.75
N GLY A 246 6.76 -0.94 8.45
CA GLY A 246 7.49 -1.76 7.48
C GLY A 246 6.57 -2.50 6.50
N ASN A 247 6.93 -3.71 6.09
CA ASN A 247 6.20 -4.47 5.08
C ASN A 247 5.08 -5.32 5.68
N LEU A 248 4.04 -5.56 4.88
CA LEU A 248 3.02 -6.57 5.12
C LEU A 248 3.27 -7.75 4.17
N SER A 249 3.49 -8.93 4.74
CA SER A 249 3.59 -10.19 3.99
C SER A 249 2.45 -11.12 4.40
N ASN A 250 1.54 -11.40 3.49
CA ASN A 250 0.37 -12.24 3.73
C ASN A 250 0.41 -13.54 2.92
N SER A 251 0.69 -14.65 3.60
CA SER A 251 0.54 -16.02 3.09
C SER A 251 -0.68 -16.75 3.66
N GLY A 252 -1.43 -16.11 4.55
CA GLY A 252 -2.66 -16.63 5.16
C GLY A 252 -3.89 -15.89 4.65
N SER A 253 -4.74 -15.44 5.58
CA SER A 253 -5.91 -14.63 5.28
C SER A 253 -5.90 -13.35 6.13
N LEU A 254 -5.83 -12.19 5.48
CA LEU A 254 -6.11 -10.89 6.10
C LEU A 254 -7.59 -10.58 5.86
N ASN A 255 -8.39 -10.61 6.93
CA ASN A 255 -9.82 -10.32 6.94
C ASN A 255 -10.04 -9.02 7.72
N SER A 256 -9.85 -7.90 7.05
CA SER A 256 -9.92 -6.58 7.66
C SER A 256 -11.34 -6.09 7.84
N ASP A 257 -12.33 -6.67 7.17
CA ASP A 257 -13.75 -6.40 7.38
C ASP A 257 -14.52 -7.73 7.53
N ASN A 258 -14.70 -8.15 8.78
CA ASN A 258 -15.38 -9.42 9.06
C ASN A 258 -16.91 -9.30 9.12
N GLY A 259 -17.47 -8.19 8.61
CA GLY A 259 -18.89 -7.89 8.61
C GLY A 259 -19.44 -7.37 9.94
N ALA A 260 -18.69 -7.50 11.04
CA ALA A 260 -19.05 -6.95 12.34
C ALA A 260 -18.13 -5.79 12.76
N ASN A 261 -16.85 -5.85 12.39
CA ASN A 261 -15.84 -4.87 12.77
C ASN A 261 -14.85 -4.64 11.63
N GLN A 262 -14.29 -3.44 11.57
CA GLN A 262 -13.33 -3.06 10.54
C GLN A 262 -11.92 -2.77 11.09
N MET A 263 -10.91 -3.04 10.27
CA MET A 263 -9.51 -2.71 10.50
C MET A 263 -8.99 -1.84 9.36
N ASP A 264 -8.66 -0.60 9.69
CA ASP A 264 -8.01 0.33 8.77
C ASP A 264 -6.50 0.16 8.84
N PHE A 265 -5.84 0.15 7.68
CA PHE A 265 -4.38 0.07 7.59
C PHE A 265 -3.77 1.44 7.36
N ILE A 266 -2.82 1.81 8.20
CA ILE A 266 -2.07 3.06 8.09
C ILE A 266 -0.60 2.73 7.85
N PHE A 267 -0.12 2.98 6.64
CA PHE A 267 1.28 2.81 6.25
C PHE A 267 2.06 4.08 6.61
N ASN A 268 2.98 4.00 7.57
CA ASN A 268 3.69 5.16 8.10
C ASN A 268 5.21 4.98 8.22
N GLY A 269 5.77 4.09 7.41
CA GLY A 269 7.20 3.81 7.36
C GLY A 269 8.03 4.99 6.86
N THR A 270 9.28 5.06 7.33
CA THR A 270 10.27 6.07 6.91
C THR A 270 10.98 5.70 5.61
N THR A 271 10.81 4.48 5.13
CA THR A 271 11.34 3.95 3.88
C THR A 271 10.21 3.39 3.02
N ASN A 272 10.51 2.88 1.82
CA ASN A 272 9.53 2.19 1.00
C ASN A 272 8.94 0.98 1.74
N GLN A 273 7.64 0.76 1.56
CA GLN A 273 6.91 -0.36 2.13
C GLN A 273 6.26 -1.18 1.01
N SER A 274 5.93 -2.43 1.32
CA SER A 274 5.21 -3.30 0.40
C SER A 274 4.11 -4.10 1.09
N VAL A 275 3.03 -4.37 0.37
CA VAL A 275 2.03 -5.40 0.66
C VAL A 275 2.22 -6.54 -0.34
N SER A 276 2.55 -7.72 0.15
CA SER A 276 2.92 -8.86 -0.71
C SER A 276 2.38 -10.18 -0.17
N GLY A 277 2.54 -11.24 -0.96
CA GLY A 277 2.25 -12.61 -0.57
C GLY A 277 1.08 -13.22 -1.34
N ALA A 278 0.96 -14.55 -1.20
CA ALA A 278 0.03 -15.40 -1.94
C ALA A 278 -1.08 -15.99 -1.06
N GLY A 279 -1.44 -15.28 0.01
CA GLY A 279 -2.49 -15.70 0.94
C GLY A 279 -3.85 -15.87 0.27
N ALA A 280 -4.72 -16.68 0.87
CA ALA A 280 -6.06 -16.97 0.32
C ALA A 280 -6.96 -15.73 0.26
N LEU A 281 -6.76 -14.77 1.17
CA LEU A 281 -7.49 -13.50 1.22
C LEU A 281 -6.53 -12.38 1.63
N THR A 282 -6.48 -11.29 0.85
CA THR A 282 -5.86 -10.03 1.25
C THR A 282 -6.91 -8.92 1.14
N GLU A 283 -7.70 -8.76 2.20
CA GLU A 283 -8.76 -7.76 2.26
C GLU A 283 -8.34 -6.55 3.08
N PHE A 284 -8.63 -5.36 2.56
CA PHE A 284 -8.54 -4.10 3.29
C PHE A 284 -9.92 -3.45 3.45
N ASN A 285 -10.14 -2.79 4.59
CA ASN A 285 -11.26 -1.85 4.75
C ASN A 285 -10.88 -0.48 4.17
N ARG A 286 -10.09 0.31 4.91
CA ARG A 286 -9.50 1.57 4.43
C ARG A 286 -7.99 1.54 4.50
N ILE A 287 -7.36 2.33 3.65
CA ILE A 287 -5.90 2.42 3.51
C ILE A 287 -5.50 3.89 3.61
N THR A 288 -4.60 4.20 4.53
CA THR A 288 -3.97 5.52 4.62
C THR A 288 -2.48 5.41 4.32
N ILE A 289 -2.00 6.21 3.36
CA ILE A 289 -0.58 6.37 3.09
C ILE A 289 -0.09 7.65 3.78
N ASN A 290 0.72 7.46 4.82
CA ASN A 290 1.31 8.53 5.63
C ASN A 290 2.79 8.25 5.89
N SER A 291 3.52 7.94 4.82
CA SER A 291 4.95 7.60 4.85
C SER A 291 5.80 8.79 5.32
N GLY A 292 7.07 8.55 5.63
CA GLY A 292 8.01 9.57 6.11
C GLY A 292 8.37 10.63 5.08
N ASN A 293 8.25 10.35 3.77
CA ASN A 293 8.59 11.26 2.68
C ASN A 293 7.59 11.11 1.51
N ALA A 294 7.38 12.18 0.74
CA ALA A 294 6.51 12.19 -0.44
C ALA A 294 6.94 11.22 -1.55
N ALA A 295 8.25 10.95 -1.66
CA ALA A 295 8.81 10.01 -2.63
C ALA A 295 8.76 8.54 -2.18
N ASN A 296 8.45 8.26 -0.90
CA ASN A 296 8.36 6.89 -0.42
C ASN A 296 7.17 6.19 -1.06
N ILE A 297 7.39 4.95 -1.50
CA ILE A 297 6.38 4.13 -2.16
C ILE A 297 5.84 3.11 -1.17
N VAL A 298 4.52 2.97 -1.14
CA VAL A 298 3.83 1.78 -0.61
C VAL A 298 3.33 1.00 -1.81
N GLU A 299 4.00 -0.12 -2.11
CA GLU A 299 3.68 -0.96 -3.25
C GLU A 299 2.72 -2.09 -2.86
N PHE A 300 1.56 -2.15 -3.49
CA PHE A 300 0.60 -3.24 -3.38
C PHE A 300 0.87 -4.25 -4.49
N LEU A 301 1.39 -5.42 -4.12
CA LEU A 301 1.70 -6.53 -5.03
C LEU A 301 1.28 -7.92 -4.51
N PRO A 302 0.15 -8.09 -3.78
CA PRO A 302 -0.33 -9.43 -3.43
C PRO A 302 -0.85 -10.18 -4.66
N THR A 303 -1.05 -11.50 -4.56
CA THR A 303 -1.66 -12.27 -5.67
C THR A 303 -3.17 -12.04 -5.81
N ASN A 304 -3.83 -11.65 -4.73
CA ASN A 304 -5.22 -11.20 -4.68
C ASN A 304 -5.31 -9.97 -3.78
N MET A 305 -6.27 -9.08 -4.04
CA MET A 305 -6.60 -7.98 -3.15
C MET A 305 -8.08 -7.69 -3.31
N THR A 306 -8.78 -7.55 -2.19
CA THR A 306 -10.16 -7.08 -2.15
C THR A 306 -10.24 -5.84 -1.28
N VAL A 307 -11.09 -4.90 -1.68
CA VAL A 307 -11.40 -3.72 -0.90
C VAL A 307 -12.88 -3.46 -1.01
N ILE A 308 -13.59 -3.50 0.12
CA ILE A 308 -15.06 -3.44 0.15
C ILE A 308 -15.56 -2.00 0.00
N PRO A 309 -15.08 -1.01 0.78
CA PRO A 309 -15.64 0.34 0.71
C PRO A 309 -15.26 1.07 -0.57
N ALA A 310 -16.19 1.89 -1.05
CA ALA A 310 -15.89 2.98 -1.97
C ALA A 310 -15.04 4.05 -1.27
N GLY A 311 -14.11 4.67 -2.01
CA GLY A 311 -13.27 5.73 -1.46
C GLY A 311 -12.37 5.25 -0.31
N PHE A 312 -11.76 4.08 -0.47
CA PHE A 312 -10.98 3.42 0.57
C PHE A 312 -9.61 4.05 0.86
N LEU A 313 -9.05 4.80 -0.09
CA LEU A 313 -7.70 5.32 -0.08
C LEU A 313 -7.66 6.78 0.39
N THR A 314 -6.85 7.02 1.42
CA THR A 314 -6.45 8.34 1.88
C THR A 314 -4.96 8.54 1.63
N LEU A 315 -4.60 9.59 0.89
CA LEU A 315 -3.21 9.99 0.66
C LEU A 315 -2.86 11.20 1.52
N THR A 316 -2.04 10.99 2.54
CA THR A 316 -1.49 12.09 3.37
C THR A 316 -0.10 12.46 2.90
N ARG A 317 0.80 11.47 2.79
CA ARG A 317 2.18 11.64 2.30
C ARG A 317 2.75 10.32 1.79
N GLY A 318 3.37 10.33 0.62
CA GLY A 318 3.90 9.13 -0.05
C GLY A 318 3.07 8.70 -1.26
N ILE A 319 3.54 7.68 -1.98
CA ILE A 319 2.96 7.19 -3.22
C ILE A 319 2.29 5.83 -2.99
N ALA A 320 1.00 5.72 -3.27
CA ALA A 320 0.33 4.43 -3.40
C ALA A 320 0.61 3.85 -4.79
N LYS A 321 1.38 2.76 -4.87
CA LYS A 321 1.65 2.06 -6.14
C LYS A 321 0.90 0.75 -6.17
N PHE A 322 -0.01 0.59 -7.13
CA PHE A 322 -0.77 -0.64 -7.31
C PHE A 322 -0.16 -1.46 -8.45
N SER A 323 0.50 -2.56 -8.09
CA SER A 323 1.23 -3.47 -8.99
C SER A 323 0.57 -4.86 -9.01
N GLY A 324 1.22 -5.85 -9.63
CA GLY A 324 0.76 -7.23 -9.64
C GLY A 324 -0.31 -7.52 -10.70
N THR A 325 -1.10 -8.58 -10.47
CA THR A 325 -2.08 -9.10 -11.44
C THR A 325 -3.49 -9.28 -10.87
N TYR A 326 -3.73 -8.88 -9.62
CA TYR A 326 -5.05 -8.96 -9.00
C TYR A 326 -6.02 -7.98 -9.67
N GLY A 327 -7.30 -8.34 -9.73
CA GLY A 327 -8.36 -7.46 -10.21
C GLY A 327 -8.84 -6.54 -9.11
N LEU A 328 -9.06 -5.26 -9.42
CA LEU A 328 -9.69 -4.31 -8.50
C LEU A 328 -10.46 -3.25 -9.31
N THR A 329 -11.77 -3.18 -9.11
CA THR A 329 -12.63 -2.15 -9.68
C THR A 329 -13.31 -1.41 -8.55
N ASN A 330 -12.92 -0.16 -8.27
CA ASN A 330 -13.46 0.62 -7.15
C ASN A 330 -13.20 2.13 -7.35
N THR A 331 -13.92 2.98 -6.62
CA THR A 331 -13.53 4.37 -6.40
C THR A 331 -12.44 4.42 -5.34
N PHE A 332 -11.39 5.21 -5.57
CA PHE A 332 -10.22 5.16 -4.72
C PHE A 332 -10.32 6.16 -3.58
N PHE A 333 -10.70 7.40 -3.82
CA PHE A 333 -10.52 8.47 -2.86
C PHE A 333 -11.77 8.76 -2.06
N THR A 334 -11.59 9.01 -0.76
CA THR A 334 -12.56 9.85 -0.04
C THR A 334 -12.58 11.24 -0.64
N THR A 335 -13.75 11.82 -0.68
CA THR A 335 -13.92 13.16 -1.21
C THR A 335 -14.06 14.18 -0.08
N ALA A 336 -13.48 15.36 -0.27
CA ALA A 336 -13.67 16.51 0.63
C ALA A 336 -14.11 17.75 -0.15
N VAL A 337 -14.76 18.71 0.53
CA VAL A 337 -15.12 19.99 -0.09
C VAL A 337 -13.84 20.80 -0.30
N HIS A 338 -13.56 21.21 -1.53
CA HIS A 338 -12.39 21.99 -1.87
C HIS A 338 -12.49 23.41 -1.33
N PRO A 339 -11.46 23.94 -0.65
CA PRO A 339 -11.56 25.21 0.08
C PRO A 339 -11.76 26.43 -0.82
N THR A 340 -11.30 26.38 -2.07
CA THR A 340 -11.38 27.53 -3.00
C THR A 340 -12.60 27.48 -3.91
N THR A 341 -13.01 26.28 -4.34
CA THR A 341 -14.09 26.12 -5.33
C THR A 341 -15.42 25.77 -4.68
N GLY A 342 -15.42 25.24 -3.45
CA GLY A 342 -16.63 24.79 -2.75
C GLY A 342 -17.22 23.48 -3.28
N TYR A 343 -16.61 22.88 -4.31
CA TYR A 343 -17.06 21.61 -4.89
C TYR A 343 -16.39 20.40 -4.24
N GLN A 344 -17.03 19.25 -4.37
CA GLN A 344 -16.52 17.98 -3.88
C GLN A 344 -15.31 17.54 -4.74
N THR A 345 -14.18 17.21 -4.10
CA THR A 345 -12.93 16.81 -4.78
C THR A 345 -12.36 15.52 -4.24
N ALA A 346 -11.80 14.70 -5.14
CA ALA A 346 -10.81 13.68 -4.84
C ALA A 346 -9.41 14.29 -4.99
N THR A 347 -8.63 14.36 -3.91
CA THR A 347 -7.37 15.10 -3.91
C THR A 347 -6.15 14.17 -3.88
N ILE A 348 -5.23 14.40 -4.82
CA ILE A 348 -3.85 13.91 -4.78
C ILE A 348 -2.97 15.09 -4.40
N ASN A 349 -2.68 15.22 -3.11
CA ASN A 349 -2.00 16.40 -2.58
C ASN A 349 -0.50 16.45 -2.99
N ALA A 350 0.12 17.62 -2.86
CA ALA A 350 1.51 17.89 -3.27
C ALA A 350 2.58 16.98 -2.64
N ASN A 351 2.29 16.36 -1.50
CA ASN A 351 3.19 15.45 -0.80
C ASN A 351 2.88 13.97 -1.07
N SER A 352 2.04 13.67 -2.06
CA SER A 352 1.54 12.32 -2.31
C SER A 352 1.47 11.96 -3.78
N GLY A 353 1.20 10.68 -4.06
CA GLY A 353 0.90 10.26 -5.41
C GLY A 353 0.14 8.96 -5.52
N ILE A 354 -0.41 8.75 -6.70
CA ILE A 354 -1.00 7.49 -7.15
C ILE A 354 -0.20 6.96 -8.33
N TRP A 355 0.12 5.67 -8.31
CA TRP A 355 0.77 4.98 -9.42
C TRP A 355 0.00 3.69 -9.76
N LEU A 356 -0.70 3.69 -10.90
CA LEU A 356 -1.34 2.49 -11.43
C LEU A 356 -0.36 1.71 -12.33
N ASN A 357 0.00 0.50 -11.89
CA ASN A 357 0.97 -0.40 -12.53
C ASN A 357 0.42 -1.83 -12.67
N ASN A 358 -0.89 -1.96 -12.80
CA ASN A 358 -1.58 -3.24 -12.95
C ASN A 358 -2.72 -3.07 -13.96
N SER A 359 -2.71 -3.85 -15.05
CA SER A 359 -3.70 -3.79 -16.14
C SER A 359 -5.11 -4.19 -15.72
N ASN A 360 -5.25 -4.90 -14.60
CA ASN A 360 -6.51 -5.44 -14.11
C ASN A 360 -7.19 -4.50 -13.09
N ILE A 361 -6.66 -3.29 -12.92
CA ILE A 361 -7.23 -2.27 -12.03
C ILE A 361 -8.00 -1.23 -12.84
N THR A 362 -9.23 -0.98 -12.41
CA THR A 362 -10.06 0.13 -12.88
C THR A 362 -10.42 1.02 -11.70
N VAL A 363 -9.89 2.25 -11.67
CA VAL A 363 -10.43 3.30 -10.80
C VAL A 363 -11.71 3.81 -11.45
N THR A 364 -12.85 3.50 -10.84
CA THR A 364 -14.16 3.92 -11.36
C THR A 364 -14.35 5.41 -11.14
N PRO A 365 -15.12 6.10 -12.01
CA PRO A 365 -15.36 7.52 -11.86
C PRO A 365 -16.03 7.83 -10.52
N GLN A 366 -15.69 8.98 -9.95
CA GLN A 366 -16.28 9.50 -8.72
C GLN A 366 -17.17 10.70 -9.04
N ASN A 367 -18.23 10.91 -8.25
CA ASN A 367 -19.11 12.07 -8.35
C ASN A 367 -18.46 13.29 -7.67
N CYS A 368 -17.25 13.62 -8.12
CA CYS A 368 -16.38 14.66 -7.61
C CYS A 368 -15.42 15.10 -8.72
N ASP A 369 -14.89 16.31 -8.59
CA ASP A 369 -13.73 16.73 -9.36
C ASP A 369 -12.52 15.94 -8.87
N THR A 370 -11.46 15.92 -9.67
CA THR A 370 -10.16 15.40 -9.23
C THR A 370 -9.15 16.53 -9.19
N GLU A 371 -8.51 16.72 -8.04
CA GLU A 371 -7.45 17.69 -7.84
C GLU A 371 -6.09 16.98 -7.85
N LEU A 372 -5.20 17.40 -8.74
CA LEU A 372 -3.83 16.92 -8.83
C LEU A 372 -2.84 18.01 -8.41
N SER A 373 -2.23 17.83 -7.25
CA SER A 373 -1.15 18.69 -6.73
C SER A 373 0.17 17.94 -6.60
N GLY A 374 0.12 16.60 -6.49
CA GLY A 374 1.29 15.71 -6.40
C GLY A 374 1.53 14.91 -7.69
N LEU A 375 1.72 13.59 -7.55
CA LEU A 375 1.99 12.68 -8.66
C LEU A 375 0.77 11.84 -9.06
N MET A 376 0.41 11.85 -10.34
CA MET A 376 -0.41 10.82 -10.97
C MET A 376 0.44 10.10 -12.03
N ARG A 377 0.64 8.79 -11.85
CA ARG A 377 1.40 7.95 -12.78
C ARG A 377 0.58 6.75 -13.24
N ILE A 378 0.49 6.54 -14.56
CA ILE A 378 -0.27 5.44 -15.16
C ILE A 378 0.66 4.68 -16.09
N THR A 379 1.13 3.54 -15.64
CA THR A 379 1.88 2.55 -16.43
C THR A 379 0.97 1.47 -17.01
N ALA A 380 -0.12 1.15 -16.31
CA ALA A 380 -1.13 0.18 -16.72
C ALA A 380 -2.44 0.43 -15.95
N GLY A 381 -3.53 -0.21 -16.38
CA GLY A 381 -4.85 -0.07 -15.77
C GLY A 381 -5.64 1.12 -16.35
N ILE A 382 -6.80 1.39 -15.76
CA ILE A 382 -7.72 2.45 -16.19
C ILE A 382 -7.96 3.39 -14.99
N TYR A 383 -7.76 4.69 -15.19
CA TYR A 383 -8.17 5.72 -14.25
C TYR A 383 -9.28 6.58 -14.87
N ASN A 384 -10.45 6.66 -14.23
CA ASN A 384 -11.54 7.53 -14.66
C ASN A 384 -11.77 8.67 -13.64
N THR A 385 -11.94 9.90 -14.10
CA THR A 385 -12.29 11.06 -13.26
C THR A 385 -13.69 11.56 -13.62
N GLY A 386 -14.53 11.83 -12.62
CA GLY A 386 -15.84 12.45 -12.79
C GLY A 386 -16.91 11.53 -13.39
N THR A 387 -18.16 11.68 -12.94
CA THR A 387 -19.30 10.88 -13.45
C THR A 387 -20.22 11.63 -14.40
N LEU A 388 -20.19 12.96 -14.42
CA LEU A 388 -21.05 13.79 -15.29
C LEU A 388 -20.19 14.76 -16.13
N SER A 389 -20.87 15.54 -16.96
CA SER A 389 -20.30 16.72 -17.61
C SER A 389 -19.73 17.71 -16.58
N ASP A 390 -18.69 18.43 -16.98
CA ASP A 390 -18.04 19.49 -16.18
C ASP A 390 -17.39 19.05 -14.87
N TRP A 391 -17.22 17.74 -14.65
CA TRP A 391 -16.32 17.26 -13.61
C TRP A 391 -14.91 17.18 -14.18
N TRP A 392 -14.00 17.91 -13.56
CA TRP A 392 -12.69 18.20 -14.13
C TRP A 392 -11.58 17.43 -13.41
N LEU A 393 -10.48 17.21 -14.12
CA LEU A 393 -9.18 16.92 -13.55
C LEU A 393 -8.36 18.21 -13.58
N PHE A 394 -8.37 18.97 -12.48
CA PHE A 394 -7.53 20.16 -12.38
C PHE A 394 -6.19 19.88 -11.73
N TYR A 395 -5.16 20.55 -12.22
CA TYR A 395 -3.82 20.51 -11.62
C TYR A 395 -3.42 21.85 -10.98
N ASN A 396 -2.61 21.76 -9.94
CA ASN A 396 -1.95 22.90 -9.30
C ASN A 396 -0.47 22.97 -9.68
N THR A 397 0.15 24.14 -9.42
CA THR A 397 1.59 24.32 -9.62
C THR A 397 2.40 23.24 -8.89
N GLY A 398 3.27 22.55 -9.64
CA GLY A 398 4.13 21.49 -9.10
C GLY A 398 3.58 20.07 -9.30
N ALA A 399 2.35 19.93 -9.81
CA ALA A 399 1.77 18.66 -10.19
C ALA A 399 2.59 17.94 -11.28
N SER A 400 2.58 16.61 -11.22
CA SER A 400 3.19 15.74 -12.22
C SER A 400 2.18 14.70 -12.74
N LEU A 401 1.96 14.68 -14.05
CA LEU A 401 1.15 13.68 -14.74
C LEU A 401 2.06 12.87 -15.68
N ILE A 402 2.17 11.56 -15.42
CA ILE A 402 3.01 10.64 -16.18
C ILE A 402 2.15 9.50 -16.74
N ILE A 403 2.13 9.32 -18.06
CA ILE A 403 1.38 8.26 -18.74
C ILE A 403 2.34 7.45 -19.60
N GLU A 404 2.64 6.23 -19.17
CA GLU A 404 3.55 5.30 -19.85
C GLU A 404 2.80 4.14 -20.52
N GLY A 405 1.55 3.92 -20.11
CA GLY A 405 0.65 2.90 -20.61
C GLY A 405 -0.76 3.11 -20.07
N GLY A 406 -1.61 2.09 -20.11
CA GLY A 406 -2.96 2.16 -19.55
C GLY A 406 -3.86 3.23 -20.18
N GLN A 407 -4.89 3.63 -19.45
CA GLN A 407 -5.88 4.62 -19.86
C GLN A 407 -6.15 5.65 -18.75
N LEU A 408 -6.20 6.92 -19.12
CA LEU A 408 -6.76 8.01 -18.32
C LEU A 408 -7.98 8.57 -19.05
N ASN A 409 -9.15 8.57 -18.40
CA ASN A 409 -10.37 9.13 -18.96
C ASN A 409 -10.88 10.25 -18.06
N VAL A 410 -11.13 11.43 -18.63
CA VAL A 410 -11.66 12.59 -17.92
C VAL A 410 -13.05 12.90 -18.43
N SER A 411 -14.03 13.06 -17.54
CA SER A 411 -15.43 13.28 -17.93
C SER A 411 -15.67 14.65 -18.55
N GLY A 412 -15.14 15.71 -17.96
CA GLY A 412 -15.08 17.05 -18.54
C GLY A 412 -13.66 17.40 -19.00
N ALA A 413 -13.08 18.42 -18.38
CA ALA A 413 -11.81 19.02 -18.78
C ALA A 413 -10.60 18.59 -17.93
N PHE A 414 -9.43 18.61 -18.55
CA PHE A 414 -8.13 18.58 -17.89
C PHE A 414 -7.46 19.94 -18.00
N LEU A 415 -7.24 20.66 -16.91
CA LEU A 415 -6.70 22.03 -16.95
C LEU A 415 -6.04 22.48 -15.65
N GLY A 416 -5.38 23.64 -15.65
CA GLY A 416 -4.89 24.24 -14.41
C GLY A 416 -6.05 24.81 -13.60
N LEU A 417 -6.04 24.68 -12.27
CA LEU A 417 -7.05 25.32 -11.42
C LEU A 417 -7.10 26.84 -11.66
N LEU A 418 -5.92 27.44 -11.86
CA LEU A 418 -5.72 28.77 -12.41
C LEU A 418 -4.95 28.65 -13.72
N THR A 419 -5.16 29.61 -14.64
CA THR A 419 -4.44 29.68 -15.92
C THR A 419 -2.93 29.87 -15.77
N THR A 420 -2.46 30.24 -14.57
CA THR A 420 -1.05 30.39 -14.19
C THR A 420 -0.45 29.15 -13.54
N ASN A 421 -1.24 28.12 -13.22
CA ASN A 421 -0.71 26.89 -12.63
C ASN A 421 0.10 26.12 -13.65
N THR A 422 1.25 25.61 -13.21
CA THR A 422 2.18 24.86 -14.06
C THR A 422 2.18 23.37 -13.73
N ILE A 423 2.33 22.53 -14.75
CA ILE A 423 2.41 21.07 -14.60
C ILE A 423 3.67 20.52 -15.28
N THR A 424 4.18 19.40 -14.78
CA THR A 424 5.06 18.50 -15.55
C THR A 424 4.23 17.39 -16.17
N TYR A 425 4.04 17.44 -17.49
CA TYR A 425 3.34 16.42 -18.27
C TYR A 425 4.33 15.55 -19.03
N SER A 426 4.20 14.23 -18.94
CA SER A 426 5.00 13.27 -19.70
C SER A 426 4.15 12.10 -20.20
N GLN A 427 4.13 11.87 -21.52
CA GLN A 427 3.49 10.71 -22.12
C GLN A 427 4.45 9.92 -23.04
N THR A 428 4.66 8.65 -22.73
CA THR A 428 5.49 7.71 -23.51
C THR A 428 4.66 6.56 -24.10
N GLY A 429 3.42 6.38 -23.66
CA GLY A 429 2.49 5.36 -24.11
C GLY A 429 1.06 5.63 -23.63
N GLY A 430 0.20 4.62 -23.66
CA GLY A 430 -1.17 4.71 -23.13
C GLY A 430 -2.10 5.65 -23.91
N VAL A 431 -3.32 5.81 -23.40
CA VAL A 431 -4.35 6.68 -23.96
C VAL A 431 -4.86 7.64 -22.90
N PHE A 432 -4.87 8.93 -23.21
CA PHE A 432 -5.54 9.96 -22.41
C PHE A 432 -6.74 10.50 -23.18
N THR A 433 -7.95 10.16 -22.74
CA THR A 433 -9.21 10.67 -23.31
C THR A 433 -9.76 11.81 -22.45
N THR A 434 -9.99 12.98 -23.04
CA THR A 434 -10.65 14.12 -22.39
C THR A 434 -12.08 14.29 -22.88
N ASN A 435 -12.92 14.93 -22.07
CA ASN A 435 -14.32 15.23 -22.35
C ASN A 435 -15.13 13.99 -22.73
N THR A 436 -15.18 13.00 -21.83
CA THR A 436 -15.91 11.74 -22.07
C THR A 436 -17.41 11.81 -21.77
N GLN A 437 -17.87 12.82 -21.02
CA GLN A 437 -19.28 13.01 -20.64
C GLN A 437 -19.83 14.40 -21.01
N GLY A 438 -18.99 15.42 -21.13
CA GLY A 438 -19.38 16.75 -21.58
C GLY A 438 -18.57 17.86 -20.90
N ASN A 439 -18.34 18.95 -21.62
CA ASN A 439 -17.71 20.17 -21.12
C ASN A 439 -18.58 21.34 -21.58
N THR A 440 -19.46 21.79 -20.69
CA THR A 440 -20.41 22.88 -20.91
C THR A 440 -19.98 24.17 -20.20
N GLY A 441 -18.79 24.16 -19.58
CA GLY A 441 -18.17 25.29 -18.89
C GLY A 441 -18.32 26.61 -19.64
N LEU A 442 -18.60 27.69 -18.87
CA LEU A 442 -18.91 29.05 -19.35
C LEU A 442 -18.15 29.42 -20.63
N VAL A 443 -18.92 29.82 -21.66
CA VAL A 443 -18.46 30.20 -23.00
C VAL A 443 -17.12 30.96 -22.96
N GLY A 444 -16.05 30.32 -23.44
CA GLY A 444 -14.76 30.92 -23.76
C GLY A 444 -13.58 30.72 -22.79
N ALA A 445 -13.64 29.82 -21.79
CA ALA A 445 -12.57 29.75 -20.77
C ALA A 445 -12.02 28.35 -20.37
N VAL A 446 -12.67 27.23 -20.72
CA VAL A 446 -12.31 25.90 -20.16
C VAL A 446 -12.03 24.90 -21.29
N PRO A 447 -10.75 24.61 -21.60
CA PRO A 447 -10.44 23.65 -22.64
C PRO A 447 -10.65 22.20 -22.20
N SER A 448 -11.04 21.30 -23.11
CA SER A 448 -11.12 19.86 -22.80
C SER A 448 -9.76 19.29 -22.38
N PHE A 449 -8.70 19.69 -23.08
CA PHE A 449 -7.30 19.49 -22.70
C PHE A 449 -6.59 20.84 -22.61
N GLY A 450 -6.08 21.20 -21.43
CA GLY A 450 -5.53 22.51 -21.13
C GLY A 450 -4.19 22.48 -20.40
N ILE A 451 -3.12 22.80 -21.11
CA ILE A 451 -1.85 23.25 -20.51
C ILE A 451 -1.71 24.75 -20.80
N GLN A 452 -2.26 25.58 -19.91
CA GLN A 452 -2.46 27.01 -20.17
C GLN A 452 -1.28 27.88 -19.73
N ALA A 453 -0.54 27.48 -18.68
CA ALA A 453 0.63 28.23 -18.24
C ALA A 453 1.86 27.90 -19.09
N THR A 454 2.49 28.93 -19.66
CA THR A 454 3.67 28.81 -20.53
C THR A 454 4.89 28.19 -19.86
N GLY A 455 4.98 28.28 -18.52
CA GLY A 455 6.02 27.68 -17.71
C GLY A 455 5.87 26.17 -17.44
N SER A 456 4.79 25.54 -17.93
CA SER A 456 4.60 24.09 -17.82
C SER A 456 5.60 23.32 -18.69
N VAL A 457 5.87 22.06 -18.34
CA VAL A 457 6.68 21.13 -19.13
C VAL A 457 5.76 20.16 -19.87
N PHE A 458 5.95 19.99 -21.18
CA PHE A 458 5.22 19.04 -22.00
C PHE A 458 6.16 18.09 -22.76
N ASN A 459 6.24 16.84 -22.31
CA ASN A 459 7.03 15.81 -22.97
C ASN A 459 6.12 14.74 -23.57
N MET A 460 6.25 14.46 -24.86
CA MET A 460 5.50 13.39 -25.53
C MET A 460 6.41 12.60 -26.47
N SER A 461 6.57 11.30 -26.21
CA SER A 461 7.37 10.38 -27.01
C SER A 461 6.58 9.17 -27.52
N GLY A 462 5.32 9.04 -27.11
CA GLY A 462 4.42 7.98 -27.53
C GLY A 462 3.01 8.18 -26.97
N GLY A 463 2.13 7.20 -27.16
CA GLY A 463 0.75 7.25 -26.69
C GLY A 463 -0.17 8.15 -27.52
N THR A 464 -1.42 8.28 -27.07
CA THR A 464 -2.45 9.09 -27.72
C THR A 464 -3.15 10.00 -26.73
N ILE A 465 -3.35 11.26 -27.10
CA ILE A 465 -4.31 12.18 -26.47
C ILE A 465 -5.55 12.22 -27.36
N VAL A 466 -6.73 11.96 -26.80
CA VAL A 466 -8.01 11.88 -27.53
C VAL A 466 -8.95 12.97 -27.05
N LEU A 467 -9.38 13.82 -27.96
CA LEU A 467 -10.48 14.76 -27.77
C LEU A 467 -11.78 14.05 -28.17
N GLN A 468 -12.56 13.55 -27.21
CA GLN A 468 -13.72 12.70 -27.52
C GLN A 468 -14.94 13.51 -27.92
N LEU A 469 -15.47 14.34 -27.02
CA LEU A 469 -16.61 15.22 -27.28
C LEU A 469 -16.12 16.64 -27.56
N ILE A 470 -16.89 17.40 -28.33
CA ILE A 470 -16.64 18.83 -28.53
C ILE A 470 -16.95 19.58 -27.24
N ASP A 471 -16.12 20.56 -26.92
CA ASP A 471 -16.36 21.58 -25.91
C ASP A 471 -17.37 22.65 -26.41
N ASP A 472 -18.38 22.99 -25.60
CA ASP A 472 -19.38 24.01 -25.96
C ASP A 472 -18.80 25.43 -26.02
N ALA A 473 -17.65 25.66 -25.35
CA ALA A 473 -16.86 26.88 -25.46
C ALA A 473 -15.92 26.87 -26.68
N PHE A 474 -15.95 25.80 -27.47
CA PHE A 474 -15.15 25.56 -28.66
C PHE A 474 -13.65 25.58 -28.39
N THR A 475 -13.10 25.27 -27.21
CA THR A 475 -11.63 25.34 -27.00
C THR A 475 -11.03 24.00 -26.63
N ASP A 476 -11.15 23.00 -27.50
CA ASP A 476 -10.90 21.60 -27.14
C ASP A 476 -9.46 21.29 -26.72
N TYR A 477 -8.46 21.83 -27.42
CA TYR A 477 -7.06 21.62 -27.10
C TYR A 477 -6.30 22.95 -26.97
N ILE A 478 -5.80 23.22 -25.77
CA ILE A 478 -4.84 24.28 -25.49
C ILE A 478 -3.58 23.65 -24.92
N ASN A 479 -2.43 23.93 -25.54
CA ASN A 479 -1.13 23.67 -24.94
C ASN A 479 -0.17 24.83 -25.24
N LEU A 480 0.08 25.67 -24.25
CA LEU A 480 0.90 26.87 -24.35
C LEU A 480 2.30 26.68 -23.74
N SER A 481 2.66 25.45 -23.35
CA SER A 481 3.99 25.14 -22.80
C SER A 481 5.10 25.62 -23.73
N THR A 482 6.06 26.35 -23.16
CA THR A 482 7.27 26.78 -23.88
C THR A 482 8.47 25.85 -23.63
N ASN A 483 8.35 24.93 -22.67
CA ASN A 483 9.32 23.89 -22.39
C ASN A 483 8.75 22.53 -22.82
N SER A 484 8.98 22.17 -24.09
CA SER A 484 8.43 20.95 -24.65
C SER A 484 9.47 20.10 -25.39
N THR A 485 9.34 18.78 -25.25
CA THR A 485 10.12 17.79 -26.01
C THR A 485 9.16 16.78 -26.64
N VAL A 486 8.99 16.85 -27.96
CA VAL A 486 8.07 15.99 -28.70
C VAL A 486 8.83 15.15 -29.71
N THR A 487 8.81 13.83 -29.50
CA THR A 487 9.55 12.83 -30.29
C THR A 487 8.67 11.67 -30.77
N GLY A 488 7.41 11.65 -30.35
CA GLY A 488 6.44 10.61 -30.69
C GLY A 488 5.04 10.94 -30.17
N GLY A 489 4.07 10.06 -30.45
CA GLY A 489 2.69 10.17 -29.95
C GLY A 489 1.70 10.78 -30.95
N THR A 490 0.42 10.81 -30.58
CA THR A 490 -0.67 11.28 -31.45
C THR A 490 -1.65 12.17 -30.70
N LEU A 491 -1.97 13.34 -31.26
CA LEU A 491 -3.19 14.06 -30.94
C LEU A 491 -4.30 13.55 -31.87
N GLN A 492 -5.37 13.01 -31.29
CA GLN A 492 -6.51 12.46 -32.02
C GLN A 492 -7.77 13.26 -31.72
N VAL A 493 -8.44 13.72 -32.77
CA VAL A 493 -9.76 14.31 -32.71
C VAL A 493 -10.81 13.25 -33.01
N GLY A 494 -11.73 13.06 -32.07
CA GLY A 494 -12.79 12.07 -32.14
C GLY A 494 -12.34 10.63 -31.90
N ASN A 495 -13.28 9.77 -31.53
CA ASN A 495 -13.11 8.32 -31.38
C ASN A 495 -14.46 7.59 -31.61
N GLY A 496 -14.53 6.30 -31.28
CA GLY A 496 -15.75 5.50 -31.44
C GLY A 496 -16.96 5.97 -30.62
N ALA A 497 -16.76 6.81 -29.60
CA ALA A 497 -17.79 7.38 -28.75
C ALA A 497 -18.15 8.84 -29.13
N THR A 498 -17.56 9.39 -30.19
CA THR A 498 -17.87 10.74 -30.67
C THR A 498 -19.22 10.75 -31.42
N PRO A 499 -20.20 11.56 -30.99
CA PRO A 499 -21.46 11.74 -31.71
C PRO A 499 -21.29 12.69 -32.92
N VAL A 500 -22.33 12.84 -33.72
CA VAL A 500 -22.33 13.76 -34.87
C VAL A 500 -22.46 15.19 -34.38
N TYR A 501 -21.57 16.07 -34.84
CA TYR A 501 -21.57 17.50 -34.54
C TYR A 501 -21.58 18.35 -35.81
N THR A 502 -22.07 19.59 -35.69
CA THR A 502 -22.00 20.62 -36.73
C THR A 502 -20.89 21.65 -36.50
N PHE A 503 -20.11 21.47 -35.44
CA PHE A 503 -19.06 22.39 -34.99
C PHE A 503 -17.67 21.75 -35.09
N ASN A 504 -16.64 22.58 -35.03
CA ASN A 504 -15.25 22.17 -35.15
C ASN A 504 -14.59 22.06 -33.77
N TYR A 505 -13.68 21.09 -33.62
CA TYR A 505 -12.77 21.01 -32.48
C TYR A 505 -11.63 22.01 -32.67
N TRP A 506 -11.42 22.93 -31.73
CA TRP A 506 -10.34 23.92 -31.86
C TRP A 506 -9.02 23.40 -31.27
N ILE A 507 -7.94 23.59 -32.04
CA ILE A 507 -6.59 23.23 -31.66
C ILE A 507 -5.73 24.50 -31.58
N ASN A 508 -5.20 24.77 -30.39
CA ASN A 508 -4.24 25.83 -30.10
C ASN A 508 -3.00 25.23 -29.42
N SER A 509 -1.86 25.28 -30.10
CA SER A 509 -0.63 24.66 -29.58
C SER A 509 0.62 25.49 -29.88
N THR A 510 1.41 25.72 -28.83
CA THR A 510 2.79 26.22 -28.90
C THR A 510 3.79 25.08 -29.09
N PRO A 511 3.73 23.95 -28.35
CA PRO A 511 4.52 22.77 -28.69
C PRO A 511 4.21 22.23 -30.08
N HIS A 512 5.19 21.57 -30.70
CA HIS A 512 4.92 20.79 -31.89
C HIS A 512 4.04 19.58 -31.56
N LEU A 513 3.20 19.16 -32.49
CA LEU A 513 2.55 17.85 -32.44
C LEU A 513 3.45 16.82 -33.13
N TYR A 514 3.42 15.56 -32.71
CA TYR A 514 4.12 14.51 -33.46
C TYR A 514 3.24 13.99 -34.60
N ASN A 515 2.11 13.35 -34.27
CA ASN A 515 1.05 13.04 -35.23
C ASN A 515 -0.22 13.86 -34.93
N LEU A 516 -0.96 14.20 -35.98
CA LEU A 516 -2.32 14.70 -35.90
C LEU A 516 -3.26 13.77 -36.68
N THR A 517 -4.29 13.25 -36.00
CA THR A 517 -5.30 12.40 -36.61
C THR A 517 -6.69 12.97 -36.36
N VAL A 518 -7.49 13.16 -37.41
CA VAL A 518 -8.93 13.41 -37.30
C VAL A 518 -9.67 12.12 -37.66
N ASN A 519 -10.34 11.52 -36.68
CA ASN A 519 -10.92 10.18 -36.79
C ASN A 519 -12.19 10.16 -37.68
N THR A 520 -12.53 9.00 -38.23
CA THR A 520 -13.62 8.81 -39.20
C THR A 520 -15.04 8.88 -38.60
N THR A 521 -15.18 8.60 -37.31
CA THR A 521 -16.49 8.36 -36.69
C THR A 521 -17.29 9.65 -36.51
N SER A 522 -18.49 9.72 -37.10
CA SER A 522 -19.45 10.83 -36.91
C SER A 522 -19.01 12.20 -37.48
N THR A 523 -18.14 12.19 -38.49
CA THR A 523 -17.70 13.37 -39.27
C THR A 523 -17.14 14.55 -38.44
N PRO A 524 -16.16 14.32 -37.54
CA PRO A 524 -15.57 15.39 -36.75
C PRO A 524 -14.68 16.27 -37.63
N THR A 525 -14.64 17.57 -37.33
CA THR A 525 -13.75 18.52 -38.00
C THR A 525 -12.82 19.16 -36.98
N ALA A 526 -11.52 19.13 -37.23
CA ALA A 526 -10.53 19.83 -36.43
C ALA A 526 -10.21 21.19 -37.06
N GLU A 527 -10.25 22.27 -36.29
CA GLU A 527 -9.90 23.62 -36.72
C GLU A 527 -8.60 24.09 -36.05
N ILE A 528 -7.65 24.53 -36.86
CA ILE A 528 -6.35 25.03 -36.43
C ILE A 528 -6.49 26.51 -36.05
N ARG A 529 -6.30 26.84 -34.77
CA ARG A 529 -6.45 28.20 -34.22
C ARG A 529 -5.13 28.95 -34.01
N THR A 530 -4.00 28.26 -34.12
CA THR A 530 -2.66 28.85 -34.16
C THR A 530 -1.83 28.20 -35.25
N ASN A 531 -0.75 28.84 -35.70
CA ASN A 531 0.23 28.12 -36.52
C ASN A 531 0.72 26.88 -35.77
N ILE A 532 0.63 25.71 -36.39
CA ILE A 532 1.10 24.45 -35.79
C ILE A 532 2.12 23.75 -36.68
N THR A 533 3.00 22.99 -36.04
CA THR A 533 3.92 22.07 -36.70
C THR A 533 3.60 20.65 -36.26
N VAL A 534 3.39 19.76 -37.23
CA VAL A 534 3.23 18.33 -37.05
C VAL A 534 4.50 17.65 -37.55
N LEU A 535 5.30 17.12 -36.62
CA LEU A 535 6.65 16.60 -36.91
C LEU A 535 6.65 15.31 -37.74
N ASN A 536 5.58 14.54 -37.69
CA ASN A 536 5.41 13.31 -38.45
C ASN A 536 4.18 13.41 -39.37
N ASP A 537 3.10 12.66 -39.11
CA ASP A 537 1.99 12.55 -40.07
C ASP A 537 0.77 13.38 -39.68
N VAL A 538 0.11 13.93 -40.70
CA VAL A 538 -1.26 14.42 -40.63
C VAL A 538 -2.18 13.42 -41.34
N THR A 539 -3.20 12.94 -40.66
CA THR A 539 -4.20 12.01 -41.21
C THR A 539 -5.62 12.53 -41.01
N ILE A 540 -6.35 12.70 -42.11
CA ILE A 540 -7.78 13.04 -42.12
C ILE A 540 -8.54 11.77 -42.52
N GLY A 541 -9.35 11.25 -41.60
CA GLY A 541 -10.19 10.08 -41.85
C GLY A 541 -11.31 10.36 -42.85
N THR A 542 -11.85 9.30 -43.46
CA THR A 542 -13.07 9.37 -44.27
C THR A 542 -14.21 10.03 -43.52
N GLY A 543 -14.84 11.03 -44.14
CA GLY A 543 -15.91 11.83 -43.55
C GLY A 543 -15.45 12.89 -42.54
N ALA A 544 -14.19 12.90 -42.14
CA ALA A 544 -13.62 13.87 -41.20
C ALA A 544 -13.14 15.15 -41.92
N GLY A 545 -12.95 16.22 -41.17
CA GLY A 545 -12.47 17.51 -41.66
C GLY A 545 -11.21 18.01 -40.95
N LEU A 546 -10.33 18.69 -41.69
CA LEU A 546 -9.29 19.55 -41.14
C LEU A 546 -9.45 20.95 -41.74
N ASP A 547 -9.62 21.95 -40.88
CA ASP A 547 -9.90 23.33 -41.22
C ASP A 547 -8.75 24.24 -40.76
N ALA A 548 -8.03 24.83 -41.70
CA ALA A 548 -6.99 25.84 -41.45
C ALA A 548 -7.47 27.27 -41.78
N SER A 549 -8.76 27.42 -42.08
CA SER A 549 -9.28 28.46 -42.95
C SER A 549 -9.83 29.67 -42.23
N THR A 550 -10.36 29.49 -41.01
CA THR A 550 -11.03 30.55 -40.25
C THR A 550 -10.10 31.70 -39.85
N LEU A 551 -8.82 31.40 -39.64
CA LEU A 551 -7.80 32.36 -39.21
C LEU A 551 -6.57 32.39 -40.14
N ASN A 552 -6.58 31.63 -41.23
CA ASN A 552 -5.45 31.45 -42.15
C ASN A 552 -4.15 31.01 -41.44
N ASN A 553 -4.28 30.11 -40.47
CA ASN A 553 -3.13 29.61 -39.72
C ASN A 553 -2.33 28.60 -40.55
N ASN A 554 -1.02 28.77 -40.57
CA ASN A 554 -0.12 27.91 -41.31
C ASN A 554 0.02 26.53 -40.64
N LEU A 555 0.14 25.51 -41.48
CA LEU A 555 0.38 24.13 -41.07
C LEU A 555 1.72 23.67 -41.62
N THR A 556 2.61 23.22 -40.74
CA THR A 556 3.86 22.59 -41.16
C THR A 556 3.79 21.08 -40.94
N VAL A 557 4.20 20.29 -41.92
CA VAL A 557 4.14 18.81 -41.92
C VAL A 557 5.53 18.25 -42.15
N GLY A 558 5.97 17.36 -41.25
CA GLY A 558 7.32 16.76 -41.28
C GLY A 558 7.41 15.44 -42.03
N ARG A 559 6.30 14.70 -42.23
CA ARG A 559 6.26 13.46 -43.01
C ARG A 559 5.10 13.38 -44.00
N HIS A 560 4.08 12.55 -43.78
CA HIS A 560 3.00 12.35 -44.74
C HIS A 560 1.79 13.22 -44.41
N PHE A 561 1.08 13.64 -45.47
CA PHE A 561 -0.25 14.23 -45.38
C PHE A 561 -1.24 13.31 -46.09
N THR A 562 -2.06 12.61 -45.30
CA THR A 562 -3.06 11.67 -45.79
C THR A 562 -4.45 12.26 -45.65
N ASN A 563 -5.10 12.55 -46.77
CA ASN A 563 -6.46 13.09 -46.81
C ASN A 563 -7.47 12.09 -47.37
N ASN A 564 -8.23 11.45 -46.49
CA ASN A 564 -9.38 10.62 -46.89
C ASN A 564 -10.72 11.33 -46.68
N GLY A 565 -10.70 12.56 -46.16
CA GLY A 565 -11.87 13.36 -45.82
C GLY A 565 -11.84 14.71 -46.54
N THR A 566 -12.01 15.80 -45.79
CA THR A 566 -12.02 17.17 -46.30
C THR A 566 -10.88 17.98 -45.67
N PHE A 567 -10.11 18.67 -46.51
CA PHE A 567 -9.15 19.68 -46.06
C PHE A 567 -9.61 21.07 -46.52
N THR A 568 -9.94 21.95 -45.58
CA THR A 568 -10.39 23.33 -45.82
C THR A 568 -9.24 24.28 -45.55
N GLN A 569 -8.68 24.81 -46.62
CA GLN A 569 -7.34 25.40 -46.61
C GLN A 569 -7.33 26.96 -46.62
N GLN A 570 -8.38 27.58 -47.21
CA GLN A 570 -8.49 29.02 -47.55
C GLN A 570 -7.21 29.76 -47.92
N ALA A 571 -6.62 30.62 -47.06
CA ALA A 571 -5.39 31.35 -47.35
C ALA A 571 -4.19 30.88 -46.51
N ALA A 572 -4.33 29.75 -45.79
CA ALA A 572 -3.25 29.16 -45.03
C ALA A 572 -2.13 28.66 -45.94
N THR A 573 -0.88 28.80 -45.48
CA THR A 573 0.26 28.15 -46.11
C THR A 573 0.48 26.77 -45.47
N VAL A 574 0.52 25.74 -46.30
CA VAL A 574 0.98 24.41 -45.88
C VAL A 574 2.45 24.26 -46.27
N THR A 575 3.30 23.94 -45.30
CA THR A 575 4.74 23.76 -45.51
C THR A 575 5.15 22.31 -45.27
N PHE A 576 5.78 21.68 -46.25
CA PHE A 576 6.44 20.39 -46.11
C PHE A 576 7.95 20.63 -45.91
N ASN A 577 8.44 20.42 -44.68
CA ASN A 577 9.82 20.73 -44.27
C ASN A 577 10.57 19.52 -43.69
N GLY A 578 10.10 18.31 -43.97
CA GLY A 578 10.73 17.08 -43.51
C GLY A 578 12.12 16.85 -44.10
N THR A 579 12.87 15.93 -43.49
CA THR A 579 14.19 15.49 -43.97
C THR A 579 14.16 14.12 -44.65
N VAL A 580 12.99 13.46 -44.66
CA VAL A 580 12.73 12.16 -45.29
C VAL A 580 11.64 12.30 -46.34
N LEU A 581 11.33 11.22 -47.09
CA LEU A 581 10.26 11.22 -48.09
C LEU A 581 8.93 11.71 -47.48
N GLN A 582 8.30 12.68 -48.15
CA GLN A 582 6.98 13.20 -47.78
C GLN A 582 5.98 12.90 -48.90
N ASN A 583 4.83 12.33 -48.53
CA ASN A 583 3.79 11.93 -49.48
C ASN A 583 2.55 12.73 -49.17
N ILE A 584 1.93 13.28 -50.21
CA ILE A 584 0.55 13.76 -50.17
C ILE A 584 -0.30 12.69 -50.83
N ASN A 585 -1.11 12.01 -50.02
CA ASN A 585 -1.88 10.83 -50.42
C ASN A 585 -3.28 10.83 -49.78
N GLY A 586 -4.05 9.78 -50.05
CA GLY A 586 -5.40 9.58 -49.52
C GLY A 586 -6.39 9.17 -50.61
N THR A 587 -7.67 9.14 -50.26
CA THR A 587 -8.78 8.90 -51.20
C THR A 587 -9.43 10.18 -51.70
N SER A 588 -9.17 11.32 -51.04
CA SER A 588 -9.71 12.63 -51.41
C SER A 588 -8.63 13.49 -52.04
N ASN A 589 -8.99 14.21 -53.11
CA ASN A 589 -8.12 15.22 -53.69
C ASN A 589 -7.81 16.29 -52.63
N THR A 590 -6.52 16.63 -52.47
CA THR A 590 -6.11 17.67 -51.53
C THR A 590 -5.80 18.95 -52.28
N THR A 591 -6.56 20.00 -52.00
CA THR A 591 -6.29 21.34 -52.53
C THR A 591 -5.50 22.15 -51.49
N PHE A 592 -4.50 22.90 -51.94
CA PHE A 592 -3.75 23.87 -51.13
C PHE A 592 -3.84 25.26 -51.76
N TYR A 593 -3.96 26.33 -50.97
CA TYR A 593 -3.89 27.71 -51.49
C TYR A 593 -2.48 28.18 -51.67
N ASN A 594 -1.67 27.97 -50.64
CA ASN A 594 -0.24 28.15 -50.73
C ASN A 594 0.45 26.90 -50.21
N LEU A 595 1.27 26.29 -51.06
CA LEU A 595 2.04 25.09 -50.74
C LEU A 595 3.52 25.43 -50.84
N THR A 596 4.24 25.30 -49.73
CA THR A 596 5.70 25.41 -49.71
C THR A 596 6.32 24.04 -49.49
N ALA A 597 7.11 23.56 -50.45
CA ALA A 597 7.90 22.34 -50.29
C ALA A 597 9.37 22.70 -50.10
N ASN A 598 9.82 22.74 -48.84
CA ASN A 598 11.24 22.96 -48.51
C ASN A 598 12.06 21.67 -48.57
N ASN A 599 11.39 20.52 -48.53
CA ASN A 599 11.99 19.22 -48.74
C ASN A 599 12.15 18.93 -50.24
N THR A 600 13.33 18.45 -50.64
CA THR A 600 13.64 18.09 -52.04
C THR A 600 13.07 16.74 -52.47
N LEU A 601 12.47 15.98 -51.53
CA LEU A 601 11.91 14.65 -51.73
C LEU A 601 10.39 14.60 -51.45
N VAL A 602 9.63 15.63 -51.87
CA VAL A 602 8.15 15.60 -51.79
C VAL A 602 7.58 14.90 -53.03
N LEU A 603 6.80 13.84 -52.82
CA LEU A 603 6.07 13.13 -53.87
C LEU A 603 4.60 13.57 -53.90
N LEU A 604 4.23 14.28 -54.98
CA LEU A 604 2.89 14.82 -55.21
C LEU A 604 2.03 13.80 -55.99
N GLN A 605 1.40 12.85 -55.31
CA GLN A 605 0.53 11.86 -55.97
C GLN A 605 -0.95 12.29 -56.08
N GLN A 606 -1.44 13.19 -55.21
CA GLN A 606 -2.83 13.69 -55.21
C GLN A 606 -2.98 15.13 -54.66
N ALA A 607 -2.09 16.03 -55.07
CA ALA A 607 -2.10 17.44 -54.65
C ALA A 607 -2.48 18.36 -55.82
N TYR A 608 -3.40 19.28 -55.60
CA TYR A 608 -3.75 20.36 -56.53
C TYR A 608 -3.47 21.72 -55.87
N HIS A 609 -2.83 22.64 -56.58
CA HIS A 609 -2.65 24.02 -56.13
C HIS A 609 -3.86 24.85 -56.57
N TYR A 610 -4.45 25.65 -55.68
CA TYR A 610 -5.65 26.45 -55.96
C TYR A 610 -5.46 27.41 -57.15
N ASN A 611 -4.21 27.78 -57.44
CA ASN A 611 -3.87 28.70 -58.53
C ASN A 611 -3.40 28.03 -59.82
N ASP A 612 -3.58 26.71 -60.02
CA ASP A 612 -3.29 26.06 -61.30
C ASP A 612 -4.40 26.26 -62.35
N GLN A 613 -4.73 27.54 -62.53
CA GLN A 613 -4.99 28.17 -63.82
C GLN A 613 -3.77 29.05 -64.20
N LEU A 614 -2.54 28.48 -64.28
CA LEU A 614 -1.22 29.06 -64.67
C LEU A 614 -0.28 29.27 -63.45
N GLN A 615 0.93 28.72 -63.35
CA GLN A 615 1.95 28.24 -64.30
C GLN A 615 2.72 27.04 -63.73
#